data_AF-A0A6B2LGQ8-F1
#
_entry.id   AF-A0A6B2LGQ8-F1
#
_cell.length_a   1.000
_cell.length_b   1.000
_cell.length_c   1.000
_cell.angle_alpha   90.00
_cell.angle_beta   90.00
_cell.angle_gamma   90.00
#
_symmetry.space_group_name_H-M   'P 1'
#
loop_
_entity.id
_entity.type
_entity.pdbx_description
1 polymer ?
#
loop_
_entity_poly.entity_id
_entity_poly.type
_entity_poly.pdbx_seq_one_letter_code
_entity_poly.pdbx_strand_id
1 'polypeptide(L)'
;MAIHNKHTELVEFILSLPGINPIEGSGSGWSPMQEALASGVPETVGLVFKKVQAHGEKLYQERLEGMVKALTEIPDFYAEVEWGVSCWIPFVSRFCPSDRYKIWKKGQKLRMDTSLLGFENMQWLRGHISFVLHGDNRDNIRETFYVIDHNRKIVEQAIQDNPDTTQNPNQIKLTVEQLMKQEIVQTSTQEQSVNPGAYSLLI
;
A
#
# COMPACT_ATOMS: atom_id res chain seq x y z
N MET A 1 9.09 -22.60 8.75
CA MET A 1 9.52 -23.72 9.63
C MET A 1 9.69 -23.32 11.09
N ALA A 2 10.57 -22.37 11.46
CA ALA A 2 10.76 -21.98 12.87
C ALA A 2 9.48 -21.41 13.52
N ILE A 3 8.75 -20.56 12.77
CA ILE A 3 7.44 -19.99 13.17
C ILE A 3 6.40 -21.11 13.34
N HIS A 4 6.26 -21.96 12.33
CA HIS A 4 5.33 -23.10 12.35
C HIS A 4 5.56 -24.04 13.55
N ASN A 5 6.83 -24.33 13.87
CA ASN A 5 7.22 -25.18 14.99
C ASN A 5 7.23 -24.43 16.35
N LYS A 6 6.79 -23.17 16.39
CA LYS A 6 6.64 -22.37 17.62
C LYS A 6 7.95 -22.17 18.41
N HIS A 7 9.09 -22.09 17.72
CA HIS A 7 10.39 -21.84 18.35
C HIS A 7 10.68 -20.34 18.41
N THR A 8 10.11 -19.63 19.39
CA THR A 8 10.21 -18.16 19.50
C THR A 8 11.65 -17.65 19.51
N GLU A 9 12.55 -18.28 20.27
CA GLU A 9 13.97 -17.87 20.35
C GLU A 9 14.70 -18.00 19.00
N LEU A 10 14.42 -19.07 18.24
CA LEU A 10 14.97 -19.24 16.90
C LEU A 10 14.37 -18.24 15.92
N VAL A 11 13.08 -17.90 16.06
CA VAL A 11 12.44 -16.86 15.26
C VAL A 11 13.10 -15.52 15.53
N GLU A 12 13.31 -15.15 16.80
CA GLU A 12 14.01 -13.91 17.17
C GLU A 12 15.43 -13.86 16.58
N PHE A 13 16.20 -14.94 16.74
CA PHE A 13 17.53 -15.03 16.16
C PHE A 13 17.51 -14.87 14.64
N ILE A 14 16.64 -15.60 13.92
CA ILE A 14 16.53 -15.51 12.46
C ILE A 14 16.14 -14.09 12.04
N LEU A 15 15.13 -13.49 12.68
CA LEU A 15 14.70 -12.13 12.36
C LEU A 15 15.77 -11.08 12.68
N SER A 16 16.73 -11.38 13.56
CA SER A 16 17.88 -10.51 13.86
C SER A 16 18.94 -10.50 12.75
N LEU A 17 18.99 -11.54 11.91
CA LEU A 17 19.99 -11.66 10.85
C LEU A 17 19.80 -10.60 9.75
N PRO A 18 20.90 -10.07 9.18
CA PRO A 18 20.84 -9.16 8.05
C PRO A 18 20.31 -9.87 6.80
N GLY A 19 19.54 -9.16 5.98
CA GLY A 19 19.06 -9.64 4.67
C GLY A 19 17.81 -10.52 4.71
N ILE A 20 17.27 -10.84 5.89
CA ILE A 20 15.99 -11.56 5.99
C ILE A 20 14.84 -10.69 5.49
N ASN A 21 14.09 -11.25 4.53
CA ASN A 21 12.89 -10.65 3.99
C ASN A 21 11.65 -11.16 4.77
N PRO A 22 11.01 -10.32 5.61
CA PRO A 22 9.89 -10.76 6.46
C PRO A 22 8.56 -10.84 5.71
N ILE A 23 8.51 -10.50 4.42
CA ILE A 23 7.30 -10.58 3.59
C ILE A 23 7.36 -11.71 2.56
N GLU A 24 8.52 -12.35 2.39
CA GLU A 24 8.67 -13.46 1.47
C GLU A 24 7.93 -14.69 2.00
N GLY A 25 6.99 -15.19 1.19
CA GLY A 25 6.17 -16.34 1.57
C GLY A 25 6.95 -17.65 1.53
N SER A 26 6.48 -18.64 2.30
CA SER A 26 6.96 -20.01 2.16
C SER A 26 6.59 -20.59 0.80
N GLY A 27 7.16 -21.76 0.45
CA GLY A 27 6.89 -22.44 -0.83
C GLY A 27 5.42 -22.82 -1.05
N SER A 28 4.59 -22.74 -0.01
CA SER A 28 3.12 -22.92 -0.06
C SER A 28 2.34 -21.61 -0.19
N GLY A 29 3.02 -20.46 -0.31
CA GLY A 29 2.41 -19.14 -0.53
C GLY A 29 1.97 -18.41 0.74
N TRP A 30 2.32 -18.91 1.93
CA TRP A 30 1.97 -18.25 3.19
C TRP A 30 3.04 -17.25 3.61
N SER A 31 2.63 -16.04 3.95
CA SER A 31 3.55 -15.04 4.50
C SER A 31 3.97 -15.40 5.94
N PRO A 32 5.16 -14.97 6.39
CA PRO A 32 5.60 -15.17 7.77
C PRO A 32 4.62 -14.63 8.81
N MET A 33 3.89 -13.54 8.47
CA MET A 33 2.85 -12.97 9.33
C MET A 33 1.65 -13.91 9.47
N GLN A 34 1.18 -14.52 8.38
CA GLN A 34 0.08 -15.49 8.42
C GLN A 34 0.50 -16.76 9.18
N GLU A 35 1.72 -17.24 8.97
CA GLU A 35 2.26 -18.38 9.75
C GLU A 35 2.33 -18.04 11.25
N ALA A 36 2.74 -16.82 11.60
CA ALA A 36 2.83 -16.37 12.99
C ALA A 36 1.45 -16.28 13.64
N LEU A 37 0.45 -15.71 12.95
CA LEU A 37 -0.92 -15.66 13.43
C LEU A 37 -1.50 -17.07 13.63
N ALA A 38 -1.25 -17.98 12.68
CA ALA A 38 -1.71 -19.37 12.75
C ALA A 38 -1.04 -20.15 13.91
N SER A 39 0.19 -19.79 14.30
CA SER A 39 0.88 -20.42 15.43
C SER A 39 0.16 -20.19 16.77
N GLY A 40 -0.59 -19.09 16.88
CA GLY A 40 -1.29 -18.68 18.09
C GLY A 40 -0.38 -18.16 19.20
N VAL A 41 0.91 -17.91 18.94
CA VAL A 41 1.89 -17.47 19.95
C VAL A 41 2.07 -15.94 19.88
N PRO A 42 1.54 -15.15 20.84
CA PRO A 42 1.55 -13.69 20.76
C PRO A 42 2.95 -13.07 20.66
N GLU A 43 3.94 -13.70 21.32
CA GLU A 43 5.34 -13.27 21.27
C GLU A 43 5.92 -13.39 19.85
N THR A 44 5.69 -14.53 19.19
CA THR A 44 6.10 -14.76 17.80
C THR A 44 5.40 -13.79 16.85
N VAL A 45 4.09 -13.55 17.04
CA VAL A 45 3.33 -12.57 16.25
C VAL A 45 3.92 -11.17 16.44
N GLY A 46 4.22 -10.77 17.68
CA GLY A 46 4.81 -9.46 17.98
C GLY A 46 6.19 -9.27 17.34
N LEU A 47 7.04 -10.29 17.36
CA LEU A 47 8.36 -10.26 16.71
C LEU A 47 8.25 -10.09 15.19
N VAL A 48 7.41 -10.91 14.56
CA VAL A 48 7.21 -10.87 13.10
C VAL A 48 6.56 -9.56 12.69
N PHE A 49 5.53 -9.10 13.40
CA PHE A 49 4.86 -7.83 13.16
C PHE A 49 5.84 -6.66 13.19
N LYS A 50 6.68 -6.56 14.23
CA LYS A 50 7.72 -5.52 14.33
C LYS A 50 8.68 -5.56 13.14
N LYS A 51 9.14 -6.75 12.73
CA LYS A 51 10.07 -6.89 11.62
C LYS A 51 9.43 -6.50 10.29
N VAL A 52 8.18 -6.91 10.05
CA VAL A 52 7.41 -6.54 8.85
C VAL A 52 7.20 -5.04 8.77
N GLN A 53 6.80 -4.40 9.88
CA GLN A 53 6.64 -2.95 9.95
C GLN A 53 7.95 -2.22 9.63
N ALA A 54 9.05 -2.59 10.30
CA ALA A 54 10.36 -1.98 10.07
C ALA A 54 10.86 -2.17 8.63
N HIS A 55 10.60 -3.34 8.03
CA HIS A 55 10.94 -3.60 6.64
C HIS A 55 10.09 -2.77 5.67
N GLY A 56 8.78 -2.68 5.90
CA GLY A 56 7.86 -1.86 5.11
C GLY A 56 8.24 -0.39 5.15
N GLU A 57 8.58 0.12 6.33
CA GLU A 57 9.08 1.48 6.53
C GLU A 57 10.36 1.77 5.74
N LYS A 58 11.32 0.83 5.76
CA LYS A 58 12.57 0.96 4.99
C LYS A 58 12.30 0.98 3.49
N LEU A 59 11.55 0.01 2.98
CA LEU A 59 11.23 -0.10 1.55
C LEU A 59 10.45 1.12 1.06
N TYR A 60 9.58 1.65 1.92
CA TYR A 60 8.85 2.87 1.66
C TYR A 60 9.79 4.09 1.54
N GLN A 61 10.77 4.24 2.44
CA GLN A 61 11.78 5.30 2.30
C GLN A 61 12.55 5.21 0.99
N GLU A 62 13.06 4.02 0.65
CA GLU A 62 13.81 3.81 -0.58
C GLU A 62 12.96 4.15 -1.82
N ARG A 63 11.67 3.81 -1.81
CA ARG A 63 10.73 4.15 -2.89
C ARG A 63 10.46 5.65 -2.96
N LEU A 64 10.29 6.32 -1.82
CA LEU A 64 10.08 7.77 -1.78
C LEU A 64 11.30 8.51 -2.31
N GLU A 65 12.51 8.14 -1.88
CA GLU A 65 13.76 8.71 -2.38
C GLU A 65 13.90 8.51 -3.89
N GLY A 66 13.61 7.29 -4.37
CA GLY A 66 13.58 6.99 -5.80
C GLY A 66 12.58 7.85 -6.58
N MET A 67 11.38 8.06 -6.03
CA MET A 67 10.35 8.91 -6.63
C MET A 67 10.77 10.38 -6.68
N VAL A 68 11.32 10.93 -5.59
CA VAL A 68 11.81 12.33 -5.54
C VAL A 68 12.95 12.54 -6.53
N LYS A 69 13.85 11.56 -6.65
CA LYS A 69 14.91 11.58 -7.66
C LYS A 69 14.31 11.60 -9.08
N ALA A 70 13.35 10.72 -9.37
CA ALA A 70 12.68 10.71 -10.67
C ALA A 70 11.98 12.04 -10.99
N LEU A 71 11.33 12.67 -10.00
CA LEU A 71 10.72 13.99 -10.16
C LEU A 71 11.74 15.10 -10.45
N THR A 72 12.97 14.95 -9.98
CA THR A 72 14.06 15.90 -10.29
C THR A 72 14.48 15.80 -11.76
N GLU A 73 14.46 14.59 -12.33
CA GLU A 73 14.91 14.33 -13.70
C GLU A 73 13.83 14.65 -14.76
N ILE A 74 12.56 14.45 -14.42
CA ILE A 74 11.43 14.75 -15.32
C ILE A 74 11.30 16.27 -15.48
N PRO A 75 11.06 16.83 -16.69
CA PRO A 75 10.81 18.27 -16.86
C PRO A 75 9.47 18.70 -16.25
N ASP A 76 9.28 20.00 -16.00
CA ASP A 76 8.02 20.51 -15.47
C ASP A 76 6.88 20.36 -16.49
N PHE A 77 5.71 19.89 -16.04
CA PHE A 77 4.59 19.60 -16.94
C PHE A 77 3.23 19.75 -16.26
N TYR A 78 2.22 19.88 -17.12
CA TYR A 78 0.82 19.63 -16.82
C TYR A 78 0.30 18.54 -17.72
N ALA A 79 -0.40 17.55 -17.16
CA ALA A 79 -1.01 16.47 -17.92
C ALA A 79 -2.42 16.19 -17.40
N GLU A 80 -3.30 15.83 -18.32
CA GLU A 80 -4.62 15.30 -18.00
C GLU A 80 -4.75 13.90 -18.58
N VAL A 81 -5.09 12.94 -17.74
CA VAL A 81 -5.22 11.53 -18.10
C VAL A 81 -6.65 11.10 -17.87
N GLU A 82 -7.38 10.92 -18.96
CA GLU A 82 -8.73 10.36 -18.91
C GLU A 82 -8.65 8.85 -19.12
N TRP A 83 -9.24 8.10 -18.20
CA TRP A 83 -9.35 6.66 -18.29
C TRP A 83 -10.78 6.22 -18.02
N GLY A 84 -11.18 5.13 -18.68
CA GLY A 84 -12.47 4.50 -18.48
C GLY A 84 -12.34 3.02 -18.75
N VAL A 85 -12.96 2.22 -17.90
CA VAL A 85 -13.13 0.78 -18.15
C VAL A 85 -14.39 0.60 -18.99
N SER A 86 -14.40 -0.41 -19.85
CA SER A 86 -15.60 -0.84 -20.59
C SER A 86 -15.90 -2.30 -20.27
N CYS A 87 -17.18 -2.69 -20.35
CA CYS A 87 -17.63 -4.06 -20.16
C CYS A 87 -18.30 -4.54 -21.46
N TRP A 88 -18.01 -5.79 -21.86
CA TRP A 88 -18.58 -6.42 -23.05
C TRP A 88 -20.09 -6.71 -22.91
N ILE A 89 -20.59 -6.77 -21.67
CA ILE A 89 -22.02 -6.99 -21.40
C ILE A 89 -22.79 -5.74 -21.80
N PRO A 90 -23.80 -5.85 -22.69
CA PRO A 90 -24.64 -4.73 -23.07
C PRO A 90 -25.22 -4.01 -21.85
N PHE A 91 -25.24 -2.68 -21.87
CA PHE A 91 -25.75 -1.80 -20.82
C PHE A 91 -24.96 -1.76 -19.50
N VAL A 92 -23.94 -2.61 -19.31
CA VAL A 92 -23.12 -2.61 -18.08
C VAL A 92 -21.97 -1.59 -18.15
N SER A 93 -21.57 -1.17 -19.35
CA SER A 93 -20.49 -0.19 -19.56
C SER A 93 -20.71 1.14 -18.84
N ARG A 94 -21.96 1.58 -18.65
CA ARG A 94 -22.29 2.80 -17.89
C ARG A 94 -22.00 2.69 -16.39
N PHE A 95 -21.90 1.46 -15.88
CA PHE A 95 -21.52 1.17 -14.50
C PHE A 95 -20.03 0.90 -14.35
N CYS A 96 -19.24 0.98 -15.42
CA CYS A 96 -17.80 0.87 -15.31
C CYS A 96 -17.21 2.18 -14.74
N PRO A 97 -16.12 2.08 -13.97
CA PRO A 97 -15.45 3.26 -13.46
C PRO A 97 -14.78 4.02 -14.59
N SER A 98 -14.72 5.33 -14.43
CA SER A 98 -13.91 6.23 -15.26
C SER A 98 -13.43 7.38 -14.41
N ASP A 99 -12.30 7.97 -14.76
CA ASP A 99 -11.85 9.19 -14.12
C ASP A 99 -10.95 10.02 -15.05
N ARG A 100 -10.77 11.28 -14.67
CA ARG A 100 -9.82 12.19 -15.31
C ARG A 100 -8.86 12.71 -14.26
N TYR A 101 -7.64 12.21 -14.29
CA TYR A 101 -6.58 12.71 -13.45
C TYR A 101 -6.02 14.00 -14.02
N LYS A 102 -5.76 14.96 -13.15
CA LYS A 102 -5.01 16.17 -13.50
C LYS A 102 -3.72 16.16 -12.71
N ILE A 103 -2.60 16.25 -13.41
CA ILE A 103 -1.27 16.08 -12.84
C ILE A 103 -0.46 17.35 -13.12
N TRP A 104 0.04 17.97 -12.06
CA TRP A 104 0.96 19.10 -12.14
C TRP A 104 2.27 18.70 -11.50
N LYS A 105 3.36 18.88 -12.23
CA LYS A 105 4.71 18.64 -11.74
C LYS A 105 5.54 19.91 -11.92
N LYS A 106 6.19 20.35 -10.84
CA LYS A 106 7.11 21.49 -10.83
C LYS A 106 8.30 21.25 -9.89
N GLY A 107 9.52 21.19 -10.41
CA GLY A 107 10.69 20.77 -9.63
C GLY A 107 10.45 19.42 -8.96
N GLN A 108 10.66 19.33 -7.65
CA GLN A 108 10.39 18.12 -6.86
C GLN A 108 8.95 18.08 -6.28
N LYS A 109 8.05 18.92 -6.78
CA LYS A 109 6.65 19.00 -6.32
C LYS A 109 5.75 18.32 -7.33
N LEU A 110 4.80 17.53 -6.83
CA LEU A 110 3.80 16.83 -7.61
C LEU A 110 2.44 17.02 -6.98
N ARG A 111 1.44 17.32 -7.80
CA ARG A 111 0.03 17.28 -7.42
C ARG A 111 -0.73 16.42 -8.42
N MET A 112 -1.59 15.54 -7.92
CA MET A 112 -2.52 14.76 -8.72
C MET A 112 -3.93 14.90 -8.15
N ASP A 113 -4.87 15.38 -8.97
CA ASP A 113 -6.28 15.45 -8.61
C ASP A 113 -7.04 14.25 -9.19
N THR A 114 -7.94 13.68 -8.40
CA THR A 114 -8.83 12.56 -8.76
C THR A 114 -10.27 12.88 -8.35
N SER A 115 -11.25 12.34 -9.09
CA SER A 115 -12.66 12.47 -8.75
C SER A 115 -13.30 11.17 -8.26
N LEU A 116 -12.71 10.01 -8.55
CA LEU A 116 -13.23 8.72 -8.18
C LEU A 116 -12.72 8.34 -6.78
N LEU A 117 -13.63 8.28 -5.81
CA LEU A 117 -13.30 7.96 -4.41
C LEU A 117 -13.40 6.46 -4.11
N GLY A 118 -14.33 5.77 -4.76
CA GLY A 118 -14.62 4.37 -4.49
C GLY A 118 -15.95 3.91 -5.05
N PHE A 119 -16.44 2.78 -4.54
CA PHE A 119 -17.68 2.15 -4.98
C PHE A 119 -18.46 1.67 -3.76
N GLU A 120 -19.70 2.11 -3.63
CA GLU A 120 -20.58 1.75 -2.53
C GLU A 120 -22.03 1.67 -3.03
N ASN A 121 -22.81 0.70 -2.52
CA ASN A 121 -24.24 0.55 -2.88
C ASN A 121 -24.51 0.54 -4.40
N MET A 122 -23.67 -0.16 -5.17
CA MET A 122 -23.73 -0.23 -6.64
C MET A 122 -23.52 1.11 -7.36
N GLN A 123 -22.93 2.11 -6.69
CA GLN A 123 -22.67 3.44 -7.25
C GLN A 123 -21.22 3.88 -7.03
N TRP A 124 -20.68 4.59 -8.02
CA TRP A 124 -19.36 5.20 -7.91
C TRP A 124 -19.45 6.45 -7.01
N LEU A 125 -18.67 6.44 -5.94
CA LEU A 125 -18.49 7.59 -5.08
C LEU A 125 -17.56 8.58 -5.80
N ARG A 126 -18.07 9.81 -5.99
CA ARG A 126 -17.34 10.91 -6.65
C ARG A 126 -17.05 12.03 -5.65
N GLY A 127 -15.90 12.68 -5.81
CA GLY A 127 -15.48 13.81 -4.99
C GLY A 127 -14.34 14.59 -5.62
N HIS A 128 -13.58 15.31 -4.80
CA HIS A 128 -12.40 16.04 -5.23
C HIS A 128 -11.29 15.82 -4.21
N ILE A 129 -10.35 14.94 -4.57
CA ILE A 129 -9.18 14.62 -3.77
C ILE A 129 -7.94 15.07 -4.51
N SER A 130 -7.02 15.72 -3.80
CA SER A 130 -5.68 16.00 -4.30
C SER A 130 -4.65 15.20 -3.52
N PHE A 131 -3.83 14.43 -4.22
CA PHE A 131 -2.58 13.90 -3.71
C PHE A 131 -1.48 14.92 -3.98
N VAL A 132 -0.74 15.30 -2.94
CA VAL A 132 0.23 16.38 -3.00
C VAL A 132 1.54 15.92 -2.38
N LEU A 133 2.63 15.95 -3.16
CA LEU A 133 3.98 15.64 -2.72
C LEU A 133 4.87 16.89 -2.78
N HIS A 134 5.55 17.18 -1.68
CA HIS A 134 6.49 18.28 -1.52
C HIS A 134 7.93 17.76 -1.36
N GLY A 135 8.55 17.30 -2.45
CA GLY A 135 9.89 16.71 -2.40
C GLY A 135 11.05 17.68 -2.15
N ASP A 136 10.79 18.94 -1.78
CA ASP A 136 11.83 19.92 -1.42
C ASP A 136 12.27 19.84 0.05
N ASN A 137 11.49 19.17 0.92
CA ASN A 137 11.89 18.94 2.31
C ASN A 137 12.85 17.75 2.42
N ARG A 138 14.15 18.05 2.44
CA ARG A 138 15.22 17.04 2.54
C ARG A 138 15.40 16.47 3.95
N ASP A 139 14.94 17.19 4.97
CA ASP A 139 15.18 16.83 6.37
C ASP A 139 14.19 15.78 6.86
N ASN A 140 12.97 15.74 6.29
CA ASN A 140 12.01 14.67 6.54
C ASN A 140 11.08 14.43 5.33
N ILE A 141 11.52 13.58 4.38
CA ILE A 141 10.71 13.21 3.20
C ILE A 141 9.39 12.53 3.61
N ARG A 142 9.31 11.96 4.83
CA ARG A 142 8.05 11.40 5.37
C ARG A 142 6.98 12.45 5.68
N GLU A 143 7.34 13.73 5.73
CA GLU A 143 6.40 14.83 5.96
C GLU A 143 5.99 15.55 4.68
N THR A 144 6.14 14.88 3.54
CA THR A 144 5.98 15.55 2.24
C THR A 144 4.76 15.11 1.47
N PHE A 145 4.07 14.03 1.87
CA PHE A 145 2.93 13.50 1.13
C PHE A 145 1.59 13.73 1.87
N TYR A 146 0.70 14.44 1.21
CA TYR A 146 -0.59 14.87 1.73
C TYR A 146 -1.73 14.39 0.83
N VAL A 147 -2.83 14.01 1.45
CA VAL A 147 -4.13 13.74 0.83
C VAL A 147 -5.05 14.86 1.28
N ILE A 148 -5.58 15.62 0.32
CA ILE A 148 -6.48 16.74 0.59
C ILE A 148 -7.86 16.33 0.11
N ASP A 149 -8.81 16.22 1.04
CA ASP A 149 -10.24 16.11 0.73
C ASP A 149 -10.84 17.51 0.72
N HIS A 150 -11.08 18.04 -0.48
CA HIS A 150 -11.63 19.39 -0.65
C HIS A 150 -13.10 19.47 -0.27
N ASN A 151 -13.85 18.37 -0.39
CA ASN A 151 -15.27 18.34 -0.05
C ASN A 151 -15.44 18.40 1.47
N ARG A 152 -14.63 17.64 2.22
CA ARG A 152 -14.62 17.62 3.68
C ARG A 152 -13.77 18.72 4.30
N LYS A 153 -12.93 19.39 3.50
CA LYS A 153 -11.92 20.37 3.94
C LYS A 153 -10.92 19.79 4.94
N ILE A 154 -10.50 18.55 4.69
CA ILE A 154 -9.55 17.82 5.52
C ILE A 154 -8.24 17.69 4.76
N VAL A 155 -7.13 17.89 5.47
CA VAL A 155 -5.78 17.58 4.98
C VAL A 155 -5.24 16.49 5.87
N GLU A 156 -4.97 15.33 5.29
CA GLU A 156 -4.35 14.20 5.97
C GLU A 156 -2.95 14.00 5.41
N GLN A 157 -1.98 13.86 6.29
CA GLN A 157 -0.68 13.36 5.88
C GLN A 157 -0.82 11.86 5.66
N ALA A 158 -0.47 11.33 4.48
CA ALA A 158 -0.65 9.90 4.24
C ALA A 158 0.27 9.04 5.11
N ILE A 159 1.30 9.66 5.67
CA ILE A 159 2.16 9.07 6.68
C ILE A 159 1.68 9.62 8.02
N GLN A 160 0.79 8.85 8.67
CA GLN A 160 0.72 8.91 10.11
C GLN A 160 1.95 8.15 10.60
N ASP A 161 3.03 8.86 10.89
CA ASP A 161 3.98 8.36 11.86
C ASP A 161 3.14 8.09 13.12
N ASN A 162 2.86 6.82 13.41
CA ASN A 162 2.53 6.44 14.77
C ASN A 162 3.83 5.92 15.41
N PRO A 163 4.73 6.82 15.85
CA PRO A 163 5.96 6.40 16.52
C PRO A 163 5.63 5.65 17.82
N ASP A 164 4.42 5.84 18.37
CA ASP A 164 3.95 5.13 19.55
C ASP A 164 3.62 3.66 19.24
N THR A 165 3.16 3.30 18.04
CA THR A 165 2.83 1.88 17.76
C THR A 165 4.08 1.02 17.60
N THR A 166 5.20 1.58 17.13
CA THR A 166 6.42 0.79 16.87
C THR A 166 7.28 0.63 18.13
N GLN A 167 7.11 1.49 19.14
CA GLN A 167 7.91 1.47 20.38
C GLN A 167 7.12 1.26 21.68
N ASN A 168 5.79 1.50 21.71
CA ASN A 168 5.00 1.28 22.92
C ASN A 168 4.60 -0.20 23.03
N PRO A 169 5.16 -0.96 23.98
CA PRO A 169 4.88 -2.38 24.13
C PRO A 169 3.40 -2.68 24.39
N ASN A 170 2.63 -1.72 24.95
CA ASN A 170 1.21 -1.90 25.20
C ASN A 170 0.37 -1.75 23.93
N GLN A 171 0.72 -0.83 23.02
CA GLN A 171 0.02 -0.71 21.74
C GLN A 171 0.29 -1.91 20.85
N ILE A 172 1.53 -2.41 20.80
CA ILE A 172 1.87 -3.62 20.03
C ILE A 172 1.08 -4.82 20.54
N LYS A 173 0.98 -4.99 21.86
CA LYS A 173 0.16 -6.07 22.44
C LYS A 173 -1.31 -5.96 22.01
N LEU A 174 -1.90 -4.78 22.07
CA LEU A 174 -3.29 -4.55 21.65
C LEU A 174 -3.49 -4.84 20.16
N THR A 175 -2.60 -4.35 19.30
CA THR A 175 -2.65 -4.62 17.86
C THR A 175 -2.49 -6.10 17.55
N VAL A 176 -1.56 -6.79 18.23
CA VAL A 176 -1.39 -8.24 18.11
C VAL A 176 -2.65 -8.99 18.54
N GLU A 177 -3.24 -8.64 19.69
CA GLU A 177 -4.50 -9.23 20.15
C GLU A 177 -5.66 -8.99 19.18
N GLN A 178 -5.72 -7.82 18.53
CA GLN A 178 -6.72 -7.53 17.51
C GLN A 178 -6.50 -8.36 16.25
N LEU A 179 -5.26 -8.43 15.75
CA LEU A 179 -4.91 -9.21 14.57
C LEU A 179 -5.16 -10.70 14.77
N MET A 180 -4.89 -11.23 15.97
CA MET A 180 -5.15 -12.62 16.31
C MET A 180 -6.65 -12.98 16.38
N LYS A 181 -7.54 -11.98 16.52
CA LYS A 181 -9.00 -12.17 16.48
C LYS A 181 -9.55 -12.18 15.05
N GLN A 182 -8.75 -11.79 14.06
CA GLN A 182 -9.15 -11.79 12.66
C GLN A 182 -8.94 -13.18 12.04
N GLU A 183 -9.79 -13.54 11.08
CA GLU A 183 -9.59 -14.75 10.31
C GLU A 183 -8.42 -14.60 9.34
N ILE A 184 -7.60 -15.65 9.22
CA ILE A 184 -6.49 -15.67 8.28
C ILE A 184 -7.04 -16.01 6.89
N VAL A 185 -7.19 -14.99 6.05
CA VAL A 185 -7.67 -15.16 4.67
C VAL A 185 -6.47 -15.29 3.72
N GLN A 186 -6.54 -16.25 2.81
CA GLN A 186 -5.61 -16.40 1.70
C GLN A 186 -6.23 -15.81 0.43
N THR A 187 -5.60 -14.77 -0.12
CA THR A 187 -5.97 -14.26 -1.46
C THR A 187 -5.24 -15.09 -2.51
N SER A 188 -5.92 -16.02 -3.14
CA SER A 188 -5.39 -16.71 -4.33
C SER A 188 -5.56 -15.81 -5.55
N THR A 189 -4.47 -15.19 -6.02
CA THR A 189 -4.46 -14.59 -7.36
C THR A 189 -4.38 -15.74 -8.37
N GLN A 190 -5.50 -16.10 -9.00
CA GLN A 190 -5.44 -16.92 -10.20
C GLN A 190 -4.94 -16.04 -11.35
N GLU A 191 -3.69 -16.25 -11.78
CA GLU A 191 -3.23 -15.75 -13.08
C GLU A 191 -4.01 -16.51 -14.17
N GLN A 192 -5.11 -15.93 -14.63
CA GLN A 192 -5.69 -16.36 -15.90
C GLN A 192 -4.75 -15.87 -17.00
N SER A 193 -4.08 -16.80 -17.68
CA SER A 193 -3.34 -16.53 -18.90
C SER A 193 -4.25 -15.84 -19.90
N VAL A 194 -4.01 -14.55 -20.16
CA VAL A 194 -4.72 -13.79 -21.18
C VAL A 194 -4.34 -14.39 -22.54
N ASN A 195 -5.34 -14.92 -23.24
CA ASN A 195 -5.19 -15.48 -24.57
C ASN A 195 -4.83 -14.33 -25.55
N PRO A 196 -3.67 -14.32 -26.23
CA PRO A 196 -3.19 -13.18 -27.01
C PRO A 196 -3.95 -12.92 -28.34
N GLY A 197 -5.15 -13.49 -28.51
CA GLY A 197 -5.86 -13.58 -29.79
C GLY A 197 -7.02 -12.61 -30.04
N ALA A 198 -7.15 -11.48 -29.32
CA ALA A 198 -8.26 -10.55 -29.54
C ALA A 198 -7.86 -9.08 -29.45
N TYR A 199 -6.91 -8.66 -30.29
CA TYR A 199 -6.77 -7.25 -30.64
C TYR A 199 -7.50 -6.99 -31.96
N SER A 200 -8.77 -6.57 -31.90
CA SER A 200 -9.35 -5.81 -33.01
C SER A 200 -9.10 -4.33 -32.72
N LEU A 201 -8.11 -3.77 -33.41
CA LEU A 201 -7.97 -2.33 -33.61
C LEU A 201 -9.28 -1.78 -34.17
N LEU A 202 -9.87 -0.81 -33.50
CA LEU A 202 -10.74 0.17 -34.14
C LEU A 202 -10.17 1.55 -33.82
N ILE A 203 -9.72 2.18 -34.89
CA ILE A 203 -9.37 3.60 -35.01
C ILE A 203 -10.62 4.43 -34.71
#